data_AF-A0A348YB80-F1
#
_entry.id   AF-A0A348YB80-F1
#
_cell.length_a   1.000
_cell.length_b   1.000
_cell.length_c   1.000
_cell.angle_alpha   90.00
_cell.angle_beta   90.00
_cell.angle_gamma   90.00
#
_symmetry.space_group_name_H-M   'P 1'
#
loop_
_entity.id
_entity.type
_entity.pdbx_description
1 polymer ?
#
loop_
_entity_poly.entity_id
_entity_poly.type
_entity_poly.pdbx_seq_one_letter_code
_entity_poly.pdbx_strand_id
1 'polypeptide(L)'
;LTEMIRVLPNQGTDIRYRIPAILRYHQALLQYWKYSTPASVKKIEGEWQTLIEHCTSEHQTMISASGADELITRDGWLQLHRSEDTFKEAIALAIDARNQGVEHNVLTVDELKVMEPSANFDEFVGAIHWLNSWQVSNPSLLVKAYAKNFQEMGGILKETGVQEIVQEEGGWKIVTDTETFYSDKLVIAAGPWSNDLIKPLGYDLPLFPMRGYHQHFKVNEKNTIHHSMFDMDKGFVMGPMQQGIRITTGAEMTTMNAPKNFGQLKTVLKLARKILPLEDAVESEAWAGSRPCMPDMKPVIGPASNHKKLWFAFGHSHQGFTLGPMTGRLVEEMIHQKPLLVDIKPFSADRFSK
;
A
#
# COMPACT_ATOMS: atom_id res chain seq x y z
N LEU A 1 -23.11 10.47 5.67
CA LEU A 1 -23.84 9.94 6.84
C LEU A 1 -24.13 8.45 6.68
N THR A 2 -24.67 8.00 5.54
CA THR A 2 -24.92 6.57 5.23
C THR A 2 -23.69 5.68 5.45
N GLU A 3 -22.53 6.05 4.91
CA GLU A 3 -21.28 5.29 5.11
C GLU A 3 -20.84 5.22 6.58
N MET A 4 -21.04 6.29 7.35
CA MET A 4 -20.71 6.24 8.79
C MET A 4 -21.61 5.26 9.52
N ILE A 5 -22.91 5.27 9.22
CA ILE A 5 -23.89 4.35 9.81
C ILE A 5 -23.55 2.89 9.46
N ARG A 6 -23.13 2.64 8.21
CA ARG A 6 -22.67 1.31 7.75
C ARG A 6 -21.51 0.77 8.60
N VAL A 7 -20.60 1.65 9.01
CA VAL A 7 -19.38 1.27 9.75
C VAL A 7 -19.59 1.19 11.27
N LEU A 8 -20.61 1.84 11.83
CA LEU A 8 -20.90 1.86 13.27
C LEU A 8 -20.90 0.48 13.97
N PRO A 9 -21.44 -0.61 13.38
CA PRO A 9 -21.41 -1.93 14.02
C PRO A 9 -19.99 -2.48 14.23
N ASN A 10 -19.00 -1.96 13.50
CA ASN A 10 -17.59 -2.35 13.58
C ASN A 10 -17.31 -3.84 13.35
N GLN A 11 -18.13 -4.46 12.48
CA GLN A 11 -18.03 -5.88 12.13
C GLN A 11 -17.60 -6.12 10.68
N GLY A 12 -17.42 -5.05 9.90
CA GLY A 12 -17.03 -5.08 8.50
C GLY A 12 -15.72 -5.83 8.24
N THR A 13 -15.57 -6.29 7.00
CA THR A 13 -14.38 -6.93 6.45
C THR A 13 -13.45 -5.92 5.78
N ASP A 14 -14.02 -4.85 5.24
CA ASP A 14 -13.35 -3.70 4.59
C ASP A 14 -12.77 -2.71 5.59
N ILE A 15 -13.50 -2.39 6.67
CA ILE A 15 -13.04 -1.44 7.68
C ILE A 15 -13.49 -1.79 9.10
N ARG A 16 -12.58 -1.55 10.05
CA ARG A 16 -12.80 -1.59 11.50
C ARG A 16 -12.11 -0.43 12.19
N TYR A 17 -12.50 -0.15 13.43
CA TYR A 17 -11.87 0.90 14.24
C TYR A 17 -11.81 0.54 15.71
N ARG A 18 -10.90 1.22 16.43
CA ARG A 18 -10.84 1.21 17.90
C ARG A 18 -11.07 2.62 18.44
N ILE A 19 -11.88 2.73 19.50
CA ILE A 19 -12.18 4.01 20.13
C ILE A 19 -10.93 4.82 20.50
N PRO A 20 -9.86 4.24 21.08
CA PRO A 20 -8.63 4.99 21.35
C PRO A 20 -8.00 5.63 20.10
N ALA A 21 -8.09 4.97 18.94
CA ALA A 21 -7.57 5.51 17.70
C ALA A 21 -8.45 6.65 17.16
N ILE A 22 -9.78 6.49 17.23
CA ILE A 22 -10.72 7.56 16.85
C ILE A 22 -10.47 8.83 17.67
N LEU A 23 -10.31 8.68 18.99
CA LEU A 23 -10.03 9.81 19.89
C LEU A 23 -8.65 10.42 19.61
N ARG A 24 -7.61 9.59 19.48
CA ARG A 24 -6.24 10.07 19.24
C ARG A 24 -6.09 10.81 17.91
N TYR A 25 -6.70 10.29 16.85
CA TYR A 25 -6.53 10.81 15.49
C TYR A 25 -7.73 11.61 14.99
N HIS A 26 -8.63 12.07 15.87
CA HIS A 26 -9.89 12.73 15.49
C HIS A 26 -9.71 13.88 14.49
N GLN A 27 -8.67 14.73 14.64
CA GLN A 27 -8.43 15.84 13.71
C GLN A 27 -8.06 15.35 12.31
N ALA A 28 -7.17 14.35 12.23
CA ALA A 28 -6.79 13.73 10.95
C ALA A 28 -7.97 13.01 10.32
N LEU A 29 -8.77 12.28 11.10
CA LEU A 29 -9.96 11.57 10.60
C LEU A 29 -11.07 12.51 10.14
N LEU A 30 -11.25 13.67 10.79
CA LEU A 30 -12.16 14.72 10.32
C LEU A 30 -11.70 15.31 9.00
N GLN A 31 -10.40 15.53 8.81
CA GLN A 31 -9.85 15.95 7.52
C GLN A 31 -10.03 14.86 6.47
N TYR A 32 -9.75 13.59 6.81
CA TYR A 32 -9.95 12.45 5.92
C TYR A 32 -11.39 12.37 5.41
N TRP A 33 -12.37 12.54 6.30
CA TRP A 33 -13.77 12.62 5.91
C TRP A 33 -14.06 13.77 4.95
N LYS A 34 -13.48 14.95 5.16
CA LYS A 34 -13.62 16.10 4.24
C LYS A 34 -12.99 15.84 2.87
N TYR A 35 -11.83 15.18 2.81
CA TYR A 35 -11.17 14.82 1.56
C TYR A 35 -11.83 13.64 0.84
N SER A 36 -12.76 12.93 1.50
CA SER A 36 -13.53 11.83 0.89
C SER A 36 -14.73 12.31 0.05
N THR A 37 -14.87 13.62 -0.21
CA THR A 37 -15.92 14.12 -1.12
C THR A 37 -15.58 13.79 -2.58
N PRO A 38 -16.57 13.59 -3.47
CA PRO A 38 -16.30 13.26 -4.88
C PRO A 38 -15.37 14.26 -5.59
N ALA A 39 -15.53 15.56 -5.32
CA ALA A 39 -14.68 16.60 -5.90
C ALA A 39 -13.22 16.51 -5.41
N SER A 40 -13.02 16.24 -4.12
CA SER A 40 -11.68 16.03 -3.55
C SER A 40 -11.04 14.76 -4.09
N VAL A 41 -11.79 13.65 -4.13
CA VAL A 41 -11.31 12.36 -4.64
C VAL A 41 -10.86 12.49 -6.09
N LYS A 42 -11.67 13.10 -6.97
CA LYS A 42 -11.29 13.33 -8.38
C LYS A 42 -9.98 14.10 -8.52
N LYS A 43 -9.75 15.12 -7.68
CA LYS A 43 -8.48 15.87 -7.67
C LYS A 43 -7.32 15.00 -7.19
N ILE A 44 -7.53 14.26 -6.11
CA ILE A 44 -6.52 13.38 -5.50
C ILE A 44 -6.13 12.26 -6.46
N GLU A 45 -7.10 11.68 -7.19
CA GLU A 45 -6.86 10.67 -8.23
C GLU A 45 -5.98 11.21 -9.36
N GLY A 46 -6.28 12.40 -9.88
CA GLY A 46 -5.45 13.03 -10.90
C GLY A 46 -4.02 13.31 -10.42
N GLU A 47 -3.84 13.67 -9.15
CA GLU A 47 -2.51 13.81 -8.55
C GLU A 47 -1.82 12.44 -8.43
N TRP A 48 -2.49 11.41 -7.90
CA TRP A 48 -1.94 10.04 -7.79
C TRP A 48 -1.55 9.43 -9.13
N GLN A 49 -2.34 9.69 -10.18
CA GLN A 49 -2.09 9.19 -11.53
C GLN A 49 -0.67 9.53 -12.01
N THR A 50 -0.21 10.77 -11.73
CA THR A 50 1.14 11.23 -12.09
C THR A 50 2.26 10.37 -11.50
N LEU A 51 2.03 9.69 -10.37
CA LEU A 51 2.97 8.74 -9.78
C LEU A 51 2.72 7.31 -10.25
N ILE A 52 1.46 6.90 -10.32
CA ILE A 52 1.06 5.52 -10.62
C ILE A 52 1.45 5.11 -12.04
N GLU A 53 1.36 6.01 -13.02
CA GLU A 53 1.69 5.70 -14.41
C GLU A 53 3.15 5.25 -14.62
N HIS A 54 4.04 5.57 -13.68
CA HIS A 54 5.45 5.19 -13.71
C HIS A 54 5.77 3.97 -12.84
N CYS A 55 4.83 3.45 -12.04
CA CYS A 55 5.15 2.46 -11.01
C CYS A 55 5.78 1.18 -11.60
N THR A 56 5.26 0.68 -12.72
CA THR A 56 5.75 -0.53 -13.38
C THR A 56 7.10 -0.30 -14.07
N SER A 57 7.30 0.84 -14.75
CA SER A 57 8.58 1.15 -15.39
C SER A 57 9.71 1.33 -14.37
N GLU A 58 9.42 1.97 -13.23
CA GLU A 58 10.40 2.14 -12.16
C GLU A 58 10.68 0.82 -11.44
N HIS A 59 9.67 -0.01 -11.21
CA HIS A 59 9.88 -1.37 -10.74
C HIS A 59 10.72 -2.20 -11.72
N GLN A 60 10.48 -2.10 -13.03
CA GLN A 60 11.24 -2.86 -14.04
C GLN A 60 12.73 -2.60 -13.94
N THR A 61 13.12 -1.33 -13.80
CA THR A 61 14.52 -0.93 -13.67
C THR A 61 15.17 -1.63 -12.48
N MET A 62 14.50 -1.63 -11.32
CA MET A 62 14.99 -2.27 -10.10
C MET A 62 14.98 -3.80 -10.18
N ILE A 63 13.95 -4.39 -10.80
CA ILE A 63 13.83 -5.83 -11.03
C ILE A 63 14.99 -6.33 -11.88
N SER A 64 15.24 -5.69 -13.03
CA SER A 64 16.30 -6.10 -13.94
C SER A 64 17.69 -5.91 -13.32
N ALA A 65 17.91 -4.82 -12.58
CA ALA A 65 19.18 -4.59 -11.89
C ALA A 65 19.46 -5.64 -10.80
N SER A 66 18.43 -6.13 -10.12
CA SER A 66 18.54 -7.12 -9.04
C SER A 66 18.38 -8.59 -9.49
N GLY A 67 18.10 -8.83 -10.77
CA GLY A 67 17.86 -10.16 -11.31
C GLY A 67 16.61 -10.85 -10.75
N ALA A 68 15.57 -10.08 -10.38
CA ALA A 68 14.42 -10.57 -9.63
C ALA A 68 13.18 -10.88 -10.50
N ASP A 69 13.33 -11.02 -11.82
CA ASP A 69 12.22 -11.20 -12.76
C ASP A 69 11.37 -12.45 -12.46
N GLU A 70 11.95 -13.50 -11.87
CA GLU A 70 11.24 -14.73 -11.47
C GLU A 70 10.14 -14.51 -10.42
N LEU A 71 10.15 -13.38 -9.72
CA LEU A 71 9.15 -13.03 -8.72
C LEU A 71 7.91 -12.35 -9.33
N ILE A 72 7.92 -12.06 -10.63
CA ILE A 72 6.98 -11.14 -11.27
C ILE A 72 6.14 -11.88 -12.32
N THR A 73 4.82 -11.76 -12.19
CA THR A 73 3.87 -12.19 -13.21
C THR A 73 3.15 -10.96 -13.77
N ARG A 74 3.04 -10.85 -15.09
CA ARG A 74 2.54 -9.65 -15.79
C ARG A 74 1.15 -9.84 -16.41
N ASP A 75 0.32 -10.63 -15.72
CA ASP A 75 -1.01 -11.03 -16.18
C ASP A 75 -2.14 -10.30 -15.44
N GLY A 76 -1.85 -9.22 -14.72
CA GLY A 76 -2.91 -8.43 -14.09
C GLY A 76 -3.52 -9.05 -12.83
N TRP A 77 -4.72 -8.58 -12.49
CA TRP A 77 -5.52 -9.06 -11.36
C TRP A 77 -7.02 -8.98 -11.66
N LEU A 78 -7.81 -9.73 -10.90
CA LEU A 78 -9.26 -9.87 -11.08
C LEU A 78 -10.01 -9.08 -10.00
N GLN A 79 -10.84 -8.13 -10.43
CA GLN A 79 -11.81 -7.44 -9.59
C GLN A 79 -13.16 -8.16 -9.68
N LEU A 80 -13.50 -8.93 -8.65
CA LEU A 80 -14.69 -9.77 -8.62
C LEU A 80 -15.90 -9.01 -8.06
N HIS A 81 -17.07 -9.24 -8.67
CA HIS A 81 -18.33 -8.65 -8.26
C HIS A 81 -19.41 -9.70 -8.02
N ARG A 82 -20.19 -9.51 -6.95
CA ARG A 82 -21.33 -10.33 -6.53
C ARG A 82 -22.66 -9.64 -6.83
N SER A 83 -22.67 -8.31 -6.89
CA SER A 83 -23.84 -7.51 -7.23
C SER A 83 -23.76 -7.01 -8.67
N GLU A 84 -24.87 -7.21 -9.41
CA GLU A 84 -25.08 -6.65 -10.75
C GLU A 84 -24.85 -5.14 -10.81
N ASP A 85 -25.28 -4.40 -9.77
CA ASP A 85 -25.15 -2.95 -9.73
C ASP A 85 -23.68 -2.53 -9.66
N THR A 86 -22.91 -3.15 -8.75
CA THR A 86 -21.48 -2.86 -8.61
C THR A 86 -20.68 -3.30 -9.84
N PHE A 87 -21.11 -4.37 -10.52
CA PHE A 87 -20.46 -4.85 -11.71
C PHE A 87 -20.68 -3.89 -12.88
N LYS A 88 -21.92 -3.40 -13.08
CA LYS A 88 -22.23 -2.37 -14.09
C LYS A 88 -21.45 -1.08 -13.86
N GLU A 89 -21.35 -0.63 -12.61
CA GLU A 89 -20.53 0.53 -12.25
C GLU A 89 -19.04 0.29 -12.58
N ALA A 90 -18.50 -0.88 -12.24
CA ALA A 90 -17.13 -1.23 -12.55
C ALA A 90 -16.84 -1.30 -14.07
N ILE A 91 -17.78 -1.83 -14.86
CA ILE A 91 -17.67 -1.83 -16.33
C ILE A 91 -17.61 -0.40 -16.86
N ALA A 92 -18.50 0.49 -16.40
CA ALA A 92 -18.52 1.88 -16.83
C ALA A 92 -17.20 2.61 -16.50
N LEU A 93 -16.67 2.38 -15.28
CA LEU A 93 -15.37 2.91 -14.86
C LEU A 93 -14.22 2.36 -15.70
N ALA A 94 -14.22 1.05 -16.00
CA ALA A 94 -13.19 0.43 -16.82
C ALA A 94 -13.18 0.99 -18.25
N ILE A 95 -14.35 1.18 -18.85
CA ILE A 95 -14.49 1.82 -20.18
C ILE A 95 -13.90 3.23 -20.17
N ASP A 96 -14.18 4.04 -19.14
CA ASP A 96 -13.63 5.40 -19.02
C ASP A 96 -12.11 5.37 -18.82
N ALA A 97 -11.60 4.46 -17.99
CA ALA A 97 -10.18 4.31 -17.69
C ALA A 97 -9.34 3.90 -18.92
N ARG A 98 -9.93 3.23 -19.91
CA ARG A 98 -9.25 2.89 -21.17
C ARG A 98 -8.75 4.13 -21.92
N ASN A 99 -9.45 5.26 -21.83
CA ASN A 99 -9.01 6.52 -22.43
C ASN A 99 -7.69 7.05 -21.82
N GLN A 100 -7.28 6.49 -20.68
CA GLN A 100 -6.06 6.83 -19.95
C GLN A 100 -5.01 5.71 -20.04
N GLY A 101 -5.18 4.74 -20.94
CA GLY A 101 -4.25 3.62 -21.15
C GLY A 101 -4.41 2.46 -20.16
N VAL A 102 -5.51 2.42 -19.39
CA VAL A 102 -5.80 1.31 -18.48
C VAL A 102 -6.59 0.23 -19.23
N GLU A 103 -5.86 -0.83 -19.59
CA GLU A 103 -6.34 -1.98 -20.32
C GLU A 103 -7.08 -2.96 -19.40
N HIS A 104 -8.20 -3.48 -19.91
CA HIS A 104 -9.06 -4.38 -19.16
C HIS A 104 -9.84 -5.33 -20.06
N ASN A 105 -10.23 -6.47 -19.49
CA ASN A 105 -11.28 -7.33 -20.04
C ASN A 105 -12.47 -7.38 -19.07
N VAL A 106 -13.69 -7.41 -19.61
CA VAL A 106 -14.90 -7.73 -18.83
C VAL A 106 -15.12 -9.23 -18.95
N LEU A 107 -15.16 -9.92 -17.82
CA LEU A 107 -15.29 -11.38 -17.76
C LEU A 107 -16.65 -11.79 -17.20
N THR A 108 -17.25 -12.77 -17.87
CA THR A 108 -18.38 -13.55 -17.37
C THR A 108 -17.91 -14.58 -16.33
N VAL A 109 -18.85 -15.14 -15.57
CA VAL A 109 -18.56 -16.21 -14.61
C VAL A 109 -18.01 -17.47 -15.29
N ASP A 110 -18.47 -17.80 -16.50
CA ASP A 110 -17.97 -18.96 -17.22
C ASP A 110 -16.51 -18.77 -17.67
N GLU A 111 -16.14 -17.57 -18.11
CA GLU A 111 -14.74 -17.23 -18.41
C GLU A 111 -13.86 -17.27 -17.16
N LEU A 112 -14.37 -16.81 -16.00
CA LEU A 112 -13.68 -16.95 -14.72
C LEU A 112 -13.43 -18.40 -14.33
N LYS A 113 -14.43 -19.28 -14.51
CA LYS A 113 -14.31 -20.72 -14.23
C LYS A 113 -13.28 -21.40 -15.14
N VAL A 114 -13.12 -20.94 -16.36
CA VAL A 114 -12.05 -21.41 -17.26
C VAL A 114 -10.68 -20.91 -16.81
N MET A 115 -10.59 -19.65 -16.38
CA MET A 115 -9.33 -19.01 -15.97
C MET A 115 -8.81 -19.51 -14.62
N GLU A 116 -9.70 -19.74 -13.66
CA GLU A 116 -9.40 -20.13 -12.28
C GLU A 116 -10.25 -21.34 -11.86
N PRO A 117 -10.00 -22.53 -12.42
CA PRO A 117 -10.90 -23.69 -12.30
C PRO A 117 -11.02 -24.25 -10.87
N SER A 118 -10.08 -23.95 -9.98
CA SER A 118 -10.16 -24.36 -8.58
C SER A 118 -11.09 -23.46 -7.75
N ALA A 119 -11.42 -22.27 -8.24
CA ALA A 119 -12.19 -21.28 -7.51
C ALA A 119 -13.70 -21.44 -7.75
N ASN A 120 -14.46 -21.35 -6.66
CA ASN A 120 -15.91 -21.31 -6.71
C ASN A 120 -16.42 -19.88 -6.93
N PHE A 121 -17.10 -19.68 -8.06
CA PHE A 121 -17.65 -18.38 -8.47
C PHE A 121 -19.19 -18.30 -8.38
N ASP A 122 -19.86 -19.24 -7.72
CA ASP A 122 -21.34 -19.32 -7.75
C ASP A 122 -22.05 -18.13 -7.09
N GLU A 123 -21.38 -17.40 -6.20
CA GLU A 123 -21.90 -16.19 -5.57
C GLU A 123 -21.46 -14.89 -6.29
N PHE A 124 -20.89 -14.98 -7.51
CA PHE A 124 -20.40 -13.86 -8.31
C PHE A 124 -21.21 -13.69 -9.61
N VAL A 125 -21.22 -12.48 -10.15
CA VAL A 125 -21.91 -12.13 -11.41
C VAL A 125 -20.93 -11.84 -12.56
N GLY A 126 -19.66 -11.59 -12.24
CA GLY A 126 -18.61 -11.34 -13.23
C GLY A 126 -17.38 -10.67 -12.61
N ALA A 127 -16.44 -10.28 -13.45
CA ALA A 127 -15.23 -9.59 -13.02
C ALA A 127 -14.68 -8.62 -14.06
N ILE A 128 -13.88 -7.67 -13.59
CA ILE A 128 -12.95 -6.90 -14.45
C ILE A 128 -11.56 -7.49 -14.28
N HIS A 129 -10.91 -7.83 -15.40
CA HIS A 129 -9.51 -8.25 -15.43
C HIS A 129 -8.65 -7.07 -15.83
N TRP A 130 -7.88 -6.52 -14.90
CA TRP A 130 -7.03 -5.35 -15.10
C TRP A 130 -5.63 -5.78 -15.56
N LEU A 131 -5.20 -5.37 -16.75
CA LEU A 131 -4.06 -5.98 -17.44
C LEU A 131 -2.71 -5.30 -17.20
N ASN A 132 -2.69 -3.99 -16.89
CA ASN A 132 -1.43 -3.25 -16.77
C ASN A 132 -0.66 -3.55 -15.47
N SER A 133 -1.35 -4.08 -14.45
CA SER A 133 -0.77 -4.32 -13.13
C SER A 133 0.03 -5.63 -13.10
N TRP A 134 1.08 -5.67 -12.28
CA TRP A 134 1.88 -6.88 -12.09
C TRP A 134 1.58 -7.52 -10.75
N GLN A 135 1.75 -8.83 -10.70
CA GLN A 135 1.71 -9.60 -9.48
C GLN A 135 3.13 -9.89 -9.01
N VAL A 136 3.36 -9.78 -7.71
CA VAL A 136 4.63 -10.13 -7.07
C VAL A 136 4.40 -11.31 -6.15
N SER A 137 4.99 -12.46 -6.50
CA SER A 137 4.80 -13.73 -5.77
C SER A 137 5.49 -13.74 -4.40
N ASN A 138 6.45 -12.84 -4.16
CA ASN A 138 7.09 -12.66 -2.86
C ASN A 138 7.60 -11.22 -2.65
N PRO A 139 6.78 -10.31 -2.09
CA PRO A 139 7.17 -8.92 -1.87
C PRO A 139 8.39 -8.74 -0.96
N SER A 140 8.58 -9.62 0.03
CA SER A 140 9.74 -9.55 0.94
C SER A 140 11.03 -9.88 0.21
N LEU A 141 11.03 -10.93 -0.62
CA LEU A 141 12.20 -11.28 -1.42
C LEU A 141 12.52 -10.22 -2.46
N LEU A 142 11.51 -9.62 -3.10
CA LEU A 142 11.74 -8.56 -4.08
C LEU A 142 12.47 -7.35 -3.46
N VAL A 143 11.98 -6.85 -2.33
CA VAL A 143 12.63 -5.71 -1.65
C VAL A 143 14.02 -6.09 -1.12
N LYS A 144 14.21 -7.34 -0.65
CA LYS A 144 15.54 -7.83 -0.27
C LYS A 144 16.50 -7.93 -1.46
N ALA A 145 16.02 -8.28 -2.64
CA ALA A 145 16.82 -8.29 -3.86
C ALA A 145 17.29 -6.87 -4.23
N TYR A 146 16.40 -5.87 -4.11
CA TYR A 146 16.77 -4.47 -4.30
C TYR A 146 17.81 -4.01 -3.27
N ALA A 147 17.60 -4.36 -2.00
CA ALA A 147 18.52 -4.02 -0.91
C ALA A 147 19.91 -4.67 -1.13
N LYS A 148 19.95 -5.93 -1.57
CA LYS A 148 21.19 -6.63 -1.91
C LYS A 148 21.90 -5.94 -3.08
N ASN A 149 21.18 -5.59 -4.14
CA ASN A 149 21.76 -4.88 -5.28
C ASN A 149 22.35 -3.52 -4.87
N PHE A 150 21.66 -2.77 -4.00
CA PHE A 150 22.21 -1.55 -3.42
C PHE A 150 23.54 -1.78 -2.68
N GLN A 151 23.65 -2.87 -1.92
CA GLN A 151 24.92 -3.23 -1.26
C GLN A 151 26.02 -3.64 -2.24
N GLU A 152 25.67 -4.37 -3.31
CA GLU A 152 26.60 -4.74 -4.38
C GLU A 152 27.15 -3.51 -5.12
N MET A 153 26.39 -2.41 -5.15
CA MET A 153 26.82 -1.10 -5.66
C MET A 153 27.64 -0.27 -4.65
N GLY A 154 27.96 -0.82 -3.48
CA GLY A 154 28.72 -0.15 -2.41
C GLY A 154 27.87 0.56 -1.37
N GLY A 155 26.55 0.43 -1.44
CA GLY A 155 25.63 0.91 -0.42
C GLY A 155 25.81 0.18 0.92
N ILE A 156 25.53 0.85 2.02
CA ILE A 156 25.65 0.29 3.37
C ILE A 156 24.25 0.19 3.99
N LEU A 157 23.91 -0.99 4.49
CA LEU A 157 22.70 -1.23 5.27
C LEU A 157 23.08 -1.53 6.72
N LYS A 158 22.39 -0.89 7.65
CA LYS A 158 22.56 -1.06 9.09
C LYS A 158 21.20 -1.33 9.72
N GLU A 159 21.12 -2.40 10.50
CA GLU A 159 19.92 -2.74 11.27
C GLU A 159 20.07 -2.13 12.66
N THR A 160 19.46 -0.95 12.86
CA THR A 160 19.63 -0.13 14.05
C THR A 160 18.44 0.80 14.24
N GLY A 161 18.02 1.04 15.48
CA GLY A 161 16.95 1.96 15.82
C GLY A 161 17.43 3.41 15.97
N VAL A 162 16.94 4.31 15.13
CA VAL A 162 17.18 5.76 15.27
C VAL A 162 16.49 6.30 16.53
N GLN A 163 17.26 6.98 17.38
CA GLN A 163 16.79 7.59 18.63
C GLN A 163 16.67 9.11 18.50
N GLU A 164 17.62 9.74 17.80
CA GLU A 164 17.68 11.19 17.69
C GLU A 164 18.23 11.60 16.32
N ILE A 165 17.70 12.69 15.78
CA ILE A 165 18.17 13.34 14.56
C ILE A 165 18.42 14.80 14.90
N VAL A 166 19.64 15.27 14.65
CA VAL A 166 20.06 16.64 14.96
C VAL A 166 20.67 17.25 13.70
N GLN A 167 20.26 18.46 13.37
CA GLN A 167 20.95 19.25 12.35
C GLN A 167 22.21 19.89 12.96
N GLU A 168 23.36 19.63 12.36
CA GLU A 168 24.65 20.23 12.74
C GLU A 168 25.18 21.13 11.60
N GLU A 169 26.24 21.90 11.86
CA GLU A 169 26.85 22.76 10.85
C GLU A 169 27.41 21.91 9.69
N GLY A 170 26.71 21.95 8.55
CA GLY A 170 27.11 21.26 7.32
C GLY A 170 26.27 20.04 6.95
N GLY A 171 25.55 19.42 7.90
CA GLY A 171 24.83 18.17 7.69
C GLY A 171 23.95 17.72 8.85
N TRP A 172 23.93 16.41 9.10
CA TRP A 172 23.04 15.72 10.00
C TRP A 172 23.81 14.74 10.87
N LYS A 173 23.47 14.72 12.16
CA LYS A 173 23.88 13.71 13.13
C LYS A 173 22.69 12.82 13.45
N ILE A 174 22.88 11.51 13.35
CA ILE A 174 21.87 10.49 13.59
C ILE A 174 22.36 9.61 14.73
N VAL A 175 21.75 9.77 15.90
CA VAL A 175 22.03 8.92 17.06
C VAL A 175 21.14 7.70 16.98
N THR A 176 21.75 6.53 17.10
CA THR A 176 21.05 5.25 17.08
C THR A 176 21.27 4.47 18.37
N ASP A 177 20.70 3.28 18.47
CA ASP A 177 20.90 2.35 19.59
C ASP A 177 22.35 1.83 19.72
N THR A 178 23.11 1.81 18.62
CA THR A 178 24.43 1.17 18.54
C THR A 178 25.55 2.14 18.26
N GLU A 179 25.36 3.08 17.34
CA GLU A 179 26.38 4.05 16.94
C GLU A 179 25.79 5.41 16.53
N THR A 180 26.65 6.38 16.27
CA THR A 180 26.25 7.69 15.71
C THR A 180 26.73 7.78 14.28
N PHE A 181 25.82 8.14 13.37
CA PHE A 181 26.14 8.41 11.97
C PHE A 181 26.12 9.90 11.68
N TYR A 182 26.90 10.28 10.68
CA TYR A 182 26.94 11.64 10.15
C TYR A 182 26.69 11.60 8.65
N SER A 183 25.89 12.54 8.13
CA SER A 183 25.62 12.65 6.70
C SER A 183 25.43 14.09 6.25
N ASP A 184 25.77 14.40 5.01
CA ASP A 184 25.50 15.72 4.42
C ASP A 184 24.00 15.94 4.16
N LYS A 185 23.30 14.85 3.84
CA LYS A 185 21.91 14.82 3.37
C LYS A 185 21.16 13.73 4.11
N LEU A 186 19.89 13.96 4.41
CA LEU A 186 19.05 13.00 5.13
C LEU A 186 17.69 12.84 4.46
N VAL A 187 17.21 11.60 4.37
CA VAL A 187 15.87 11.26 3.89
C VAL A 187 15.13 10.49 4.98
N ILE A 188 13.93 10.93 5.35
CA ILE A 188 13.06 10.20 6.27
C ILE A 188 12.04 9.40 5.46
N ALA A 189 12.21 8.07 5.45
CA ALA A 189 11.33 7.11 4.79
C ALA A 189 10.82 6.02 5.76
N ALA A 190 10.63 6.37 7.03
CA ALA A 190 10.36 5.43 8.12
C ALA A 190 8.88 5.00 8.23
N GLY A 191 8.14 4.97 7.12
CA GLY A 191 6.75 4.52 7.07
C GLY A 191 5.86 5.13 8.17
N PRO A 192 5.17 4.33 9.00
CA PRO A 192 4.29 4.83 10.07
C PRO A 192 5.03 5.44 11.27
N TRP A 193 6.35 5.28 11.38
CA TRP A 193 7.17 5.88 12.44
C TRP A 193 7.69 7.27 12.07
N SER A 194 7.51 7.72 10.81
CA SER A 194 8.07 8.98 10.33
C SER A 194 7.64 10.20 11.16
N ASN A 195 6.38 10.27 11.61
CA ASN A 195 5.92 11.43 12.38
C ASN A 195 6.64 11.57 13.74
N ASP A 196 6.98 10.44 14.38
CA ASP A 196 7.70 10.46 15.65
C ASP A 196 9.15 10.95 15.46
N LEU A 197 9.78 10.65 14.31
CA LEU A 197 11.14 11.09 13.98
C LEU A 197 11.22 12.58 13.61
N ILE A 198 10.21 13.14 12.95
CA ILE A 198 10.22 14.53 12.47
C ILE A 198 9.67 15.54 13.48
N LYS A 199 8.93 15.06 14.50
CA LYS A 199 8.34 15.93 15.54
C LYS A 199 9.37 16.73 16.34
N PRO A 200 10.51 16.15 16.77
CA PRO A 200 11.59 16.92 17.39
C PRO A 200 12.20 17.99 16.46
N LEU A 201 12.12 17.80 15.14
CA LEU A 201 12.54 18.76 14.13
C LEU A 201 11.48 19.85 13.85
N GLY A 202 10.39 19.89 14.61
CA GLY A 202 9.36 20.92 14.48
C GLY A 202 8.30 20.65 13.40
N TYR A 203 8.22 19.44 12.85
CA TYR A 203 7.13 19.03 11.94
C TYR A 203 6.12 18.15 12.67
N ASP A 204 4.84 18.50 12.66
CA ASP A 204 3.77 17.67 13.20
C ASP A 204 2.71 17.44 12.11
N LEU A 205 2.93 16.41 11.29
CA LEU A 205 2.04 16.09 10.19
C LEU A 205 0.87 15.22 10.69
N PRO A 206 -0.33 15.33 10.09
CA PRO A 206 -1.52 14.60 10.54
C PRO A 206 -1.52 13.11 10.13
N LEU A 207 -0.38 12.43 10.24
CA LEU A 207 -0.23 11.02 9.93
C LEU A 207 -0.96 10.15 10.95
N PHE A 208 -1.68 9.14 10.48
CA PHE A 208 -2.32 8.14 11.33
C PHE A 208 -2.16 6.74 10.73
N PRO A 209 -1.94 5.70 11.57
CA PRO A 209 -1.77 4.35 11.08
C PRO A 209 -3.10 3.64 10.83
N MET A 210 -3.19 2.91 9.72
CA MET A 210 -4.22 1.90 9.51
C MET A 210 -3.58 0.52 9.45
N ARG A 211 -4.07 -0.42 10.25
CA ARG A 211 -3.52 -1.79 10.29
C ARG A 211 -4.24 -2.70 9.30
N GLY A 212 -3.50 -3.59 8.66
CA GLY A 212 -4.06 -4.71 7.89
C GLY A 212 -3.49 -6.04 8.39
N TYR A 213 -4.23 -7.12 8.12
CA TYR A 213 -3.83 -8.49 8.48
C TYR A 213 -3.69 -9.33 7.23
N HIS A 214 -2.79 -10.31 7.26
CA HIS A 214 -2.78 -11.37 6.27
C HIS A 214 -2.32 -12.71 6.84
N GLN A 215 -2.67 -13.79 6.15
CA GLN A 215 -2.21 -15.14 6.45
C GLN A 215 -2.09 -15.94 5.16
N HIS A 216 -1.10 -16.83 5.09
CA HIS A 216 -0.94 -17.75 3.97
C HIS A 216 -1.53 -19.12 4.30
N PHE A 217 -2.02 -19.79 3.26
CA PHE A 217 -2.52 -21.15 3.32
C PHE A 217 -1.80 -22.01 2.28
N LYS A 218 -1.45 -23.24 2.66
CA LYS A 218 -0.74 -24.16 1.76
C LYS A 218 -1.55 -24.45 0.51
N VAL A 219 -0.86 -24.52 -0.62
CA VAL A 219 -1.45 -24.88 -1.92
C VAL A 219 -1.59 -26.40 -2.02
N ASN A 220 -2.70 -26.84 -2.60
CA ASN A 220 -2.97 -28.20 -3.05
C ASN A 220 -3.76 -28.15 -4.38
N GLU A 221 -4.04 -29.33 -4.94
CA GLU A 221 -4.74 -29.46 -6.24
C GLU A 221 -6.13 -28.80 -6.28
N LYS A 222 -6.76 -28.57 -5.12
CA LYS A 222 -8.13 -28.04 -5.01
C LYS A 222 -8.19 -26.54 -4.73
N ASN A 223 -7.06 -25.88 -4.47
CA ASN A 223 -7.04 -24.45 -4.13
C ASN A 223 -5.99 -23.63 -4.90
N THR A 224 -5.56 -24.12 -6.06
CA THR A 224 -4.57 -23.41 -6.89
C THR A 224 -5.24 -22.30 -7.68
N ILE A 225 -4.65 -21.10 -7.64
CA ILE A 225 -5.06 -19.92 -8.41
C ILE A 225 -3.87 -19.23 -9.07
N HIS A 226 -4.10 -18.52 -10.17
CA HIS A 226 -3.06 -17.86 -10.97
C HIS A 226 -3.09 -16.33 -10.86
N HIS A 227 -4.25 -15.76 -10.54
CA HIS A 227 -4.45 -14.34 -10.37
C HIS A 227 -4.75 -13.95 -8.93
N SER A 228 -4.31 -12.76 -8.55
CA SER A 228 -4.81 -12.06 -7.39
C SER A 228 -6.26 -11.65 -7.66
N MET A 229 -7.15 -11.98 -6.74
CA MET A 229 -8.58 -11.74 -6.81
C MET A 229 -9.01 -10.82 -5.67
N PHE A 230 -9.67 -9.72 -6.00
CA PHE A 230 -10.28 -8.81 -5.04
C PHE A 230 -11.80 -8.97 -5.07
N ASP A 231 -12.38 -9.44 -3.97
CA ASP A 231 -13.83 -9.46 -3.79
C ASP A 231 -14.30 -8.05 -3.43
N MET A 232 -14.75 -7.28 -4.43
CA MET A 232 -15.07 -5.86 -4.29
C MET A 232 -16.21 -5.64 -3.27
N ASP A 233 -17.19 -6.54 -3.26
CA ASP A 233 -18.37 -6.45 -2.38
C ASP A 233 -18.11 -6.88 -0.94
N LYS A 234 -17.00 -7.61 -0.71
CA LYS A 234 -16.59 -8.07 0.63
C LYS A 234 -15.27 -7.48 1.11
N GLY A 235 -14.57 -6.68 0.31
CA GLY A 235 -13.43 -5.89 0.76
C GLY A 235 -12.22 -6.72 1.23
N PHE A 236 -11.88 -7.80 0.51
CA PHE A 236 -10.68 -8.60 0.80
C PHE A 236 -10.01 -9.12 -0.47
N VAL A 237 -8.67 -9.25 -0.43
CA VAL A 237 -7.88 -9.76 -1.56
C VAL A 237 -7.30 -11.12 -1.19
N MET A 238 -7.35 -12.04 -2.15
CA MET A 238 -6.59 -13.29 -2.11
C MET A 238 -5.68 -13.39 -3.32
N GLY A 239 -4.50 -14.01 -3.19
CA GLY A 239 -3.62 -14.17 -4.34
C GLY A 239 -2.51 -15.20 -4.12
N PRO A 240 -1.96 -15.74 -5.20
CA PRO A 240 -0.87 -16.71 -5.13
C PRO A 240 0.42 -16.03 -4.68
N MET A 241 1.10 -16.63 -3.69
CA MET A 241 2.44 -16.27 -3.25
C MET A 241 3.31 -17.53 -3.24
N GLN A 242 4.63 -17.38 -3.19
CA GLN A 242 5.55 -18.51 -3.01
C GLN A 242 5.28 -19.31 -1.74
N GLN A 243 4.79 -18.65 -0.68
CA GLN A 243 4.42 -19.27 0.60
C GLN A 243 3.09 -20.04 0.51
N GLY A 244 2.24 -19.74 -0.46
CA GLY A 244 0.91 -20.29 -0.63
C GLY A 244 -0.13 -19.23 -0.99
N ILE A 245 -1.42 -19.52 -0.79
CA ILE A 245 -2.49 -18.55 -1.05
C ILE A 245 -2.55 -17.54 0.10
N ARG A 246 -2.25 -16.28 -0.19
CA ARG A 246 -2.32 -15.20 0.79
C ARG A 246 -3.72 -14.63 0.83
N ILE A 247 -4.32 -14.56 2.02
CA ILE A 247 -5.58 -13.85 2.27
C ILE A 247 -5.27 -12.58 3.06
N THR A 248 -5.73 -11.44 2.58
CA THR A 248 -5.56 -10.14 3.24
C THR A 248 -6.90 -9.59 3.71
N THR A 249 -6.90 -8.74 4.73
CA THR A 249 -8.10 -8.03 5.18
C THR A 249 -8.11 -6.58 4.70
N GLY A 250 -9.26 -5.92 4.87
CA GLY A 250 -9.34 -4.47 4.86
C GLY A 250 -8.57 -3.81 6.02
N ALA A 251 -8.94 -2.56 6.33
CA ALA A 251 -8.21 -1.71 7.26
C ALA A 251 -8.82 -1.74 8.68
N GLU A 252 -7.97 -1.70 9.71
CA GLU A 252 -8.33 -1.45 11.09
C GLU A 252 -7.69 -0.13 11.54
N MET A 253 -8.52 0.89 11.79
CA MET A 253 -8.08 2.14 12.42
C MET A 253 -7.70 1.87 13.87
N THR A 254 -6.40 1.91 14.16
CA THR A 254 -5.84 1.54 15.46
C THR A 254 -4.64 2.42 15.80
N THR A 255 -4.05 2.25 16.99
CA THR A 255 -2.78 2.92 17.34
C THR A 255 -1.61 1.99 17.05
N MET A 256 -0.40 2.55 16.87
CA MET A 256 0.80 1.76 16.53
C MET A 256 1.02 0.55 17.43
N ASN A 257 0.89 0.74 18.75
CA ASN A 257 1.20 -0.27 19.77
C ASN A 257 -0.01 -1.12 20.19
N ALA A 258 -1.16 -0.97 19.52
CA ALA A 258 -2.34 -1.77 19.86
C ALA A 258 -2.07 -3.27 19.62
N PRO A 259 -2.57 -4.19 20.46
CA PRO A 259 -2.43 -5.63 20.21
C PRO A 259 -3.16 -6.05 18.93
N LYS A 260 -2.72 -7.14 18.29
CA LYS A 260 -3.40 -7.72 17.11
C LYS A 260 -4.85 -8.10 17.45
N ASN A 261 -5.76 -7.94 16.50
CA ASN A 261 -7.15 -8.37 16.62
C ASN A 261 -7.57 -9.12 15.35
N PHE A 262 -7.66 -10.44 15.46
CA PHE A 262 -7.96 -11.31 14.33
C PHE A 262 -9.45 -11.40 13.97
N GLY A 263 -10.33 -10.61 14.60
CA GLY A 263 -11.76 -10.65 14.31
C GLY A 263 -12.10 -10.37 12.85
N GLN A 264 -11.37 -9.45 12.20
CA GLN A 264 -11.58 -9.11 10.78
C GLN A 264 -11.13 -10.27 9.88
N LEU A 265 -9.95 -10.82 10.15
CA LEU A 265 -9.42 -11.97 9.45
C LEU A 265 -10.32 -13.19 9.59
N LYS A 266 -10.84 -13.49 10.80
CA LYS A 266 -11.79 -14.59 11.01
C LYS A 266 -13.06 -14.44 10.16
N THR A 267 -13.58 -13.22 10.00
CA THR A 267 -14.73 -12.97 9.11
C THR A 267 -14.35 -13.19 7.65
N VAL A 268 -13.23 -12.63 7.20
CA VAL A 268 -12.72 -12.80 5.83
C VAL A 268 -12.47 -14.27 5.50
N LEU A 269 -11.87 -15.05 6.39
CA LEU A 269 -11.58 -16.47 6.15
C LEU A 269 -12.85 -17.31 5.99
N LYS A 270 -13.98 -16.92 6.59
CA LYS A 270 -15.27 -17.59 6.32
C LYS A 270 -15.74 -17.36 4.89
N LEU A 271 -15.48 -16.19 4.33
CA LEU A 271 -15.85 -15.83 2.96
C LEU A 271 -14.86 -16.44 1.96
N ALA A 272 -13.55 -16.31 2.21
CA ALA A 272 -12.51 -16.86 1.36
C ALA A 272 -12.63 -18.39 1.22
N ARG A 273 -13.04 -19.09 2.30
CA ARG A 273 -13.31 -20.54 2.27
C ARG A 273 -14.47 -20.97 1.38
N LYS A 274 -15.37 -20.04 1.00
CA LYS A 274 -16.40 -20.31 0.01
C LYS A 274 -15.85 -20.29 -1.42
N ILE A 275 -14.75 -19.58 -1.64
CA ILE A 275 -14.08 -19.44 -2.94
C ILE A 275 -13.07 -20.57 -3.14
N LEU A 276 -12.22 -20.84 -2.16
CA LEU A 276 -11.21 -21.90 -2.20
C LEU A 276 -11.16 -22.68 -0.87
N PRO A 277 -10.81 -23.98 -0.88
CA PRO A 277 -10.54 -24.70 0.36
C PRO A 277 -9.24 -24.19 1.01
N LEU A 278 -9.34 -23.59 2.19
CA LEU A 278 -8.23 -23.04 2.98
C LEU A 278 -8.11 -23.78 4.32
N GLU A 279 -7.36 -24.87 4.33
CA GLU A 279 -7.24 -25.80 5.46
C GLU A 279 -6.00 -25.47 6.31
N ASP A 280 -4.82 -25.63 5.72
CA ASP A 280 -3.55 -25.53 6.44
C ASP A 280 -2.96 -24.12 6.34
N ALA A 281 -3.00 -23.38 7.45
CA ALA A 281 -2.26 -22.14 7.57
C ALA A 281 -0.73 -22.40 7.55
N VAL A 282 0.02 -21.50 6.93
CA VAL A 282 1.49 -21.55 6.88
C VAL A 282 2.06 -20.98 8.18
N GLU A 283 1.58 -19.82 8.62
CA GLU A 283 1.98 -19.21 9.89
C GLU A 283 1.13 -19.70 11.06
N SER A 284 1.76 -19.89 12.22
CA SER A 284 1.07 -20.16 13.49
C SER A 284 0.22 -18.98 13.97
N GLU A 285 0.62 -17.75 13.63
CA GLU A 285 -0.12 -16.53 13.90
C GLU A 285 -0.12 -15.65 12.65
N ALA A 286 -1.27 -15.08 12.32
CA ALA A 286 -1.38 -14.16 11.19
C ALA A 286 -0.48 -12.91 11.36
N TRP A 287 0.06 -12.46 10.23
CA TRP A 287 0.85 -11.25 10.17
C TRP A 287 -0.05 -10.01 10.27
N ALA A 288 0.49 -8.93 10.82
CA ALA A 288 -0.16 -7.63 10.85
C ALA A 288 0.86 -6.51 10.62
N GLY A 289 0.45 -5.44 9.94
CA GLY A 289 1.31 -4.28 9.69
C GLY A 289 0.52 -2.98 9.62
N SER A 290 1.19 -1.89 9.95
CA SER A 290 0.61 -0.53 10.00
C SER A 290 1.01 0.27 8.77
N ARG A 291 0.02 0.84 8.09
CA ARG A 291 0.17 1.68 6.90
C ARG A 291 0.18 3.15 7.31
N PRO A 292 1.13 3.98 6.85
CA PRO A 292 1.16 5.41 7.14
C PRO A 292 0.12 6.14 6.29
N CYS A 293 -1.02 6.50 6.87
CA CYS A 293 -2.06 7.24 6.15
C CYS A 293 -1.98 8.74 6.44
N MET A 294 -2.16 9.53 5.38
CA MET A 294 -2.38 10.97 5.46
C MET A 294 -3.87 11.27 5.25
N PRO A 295 -4.40 12.36 5.82
CA PRO A 295 -5.83 12.66 5.72
C PRO A 295 -6.27 12.97 4.29
N ASP A 296 -5.39 13.52 3.45
CA ASP A 296 -5.69 13.75 2.03
C ASP A 296 -5.37 12.54 1.13
N MET A 297 -5.09 11.39 1.74
CA MET A 297 -4.80 10.12 1.07
C MET A 297 -3.55 10.12 0.18
N LYS A 298 -2.71 11.15 0.23
CA LYS A 298 -1.49 11.28 -0.59
C LYS A 298 -0.22 11.10 0.24
N PRO A 299 0.88 10.62 -0.36
CA PRO A 299 2.16 10.58 0.32
C PRO A 299 2.70 11.98 0.59
N VAL A 300 3.66 12.06 1.49
CA VAL A 300 4.53 13.21 1.71
C VAL A 300 5.86 12.91 1.03
N ILE A 301 6.12 13.61 -0.06
CA ILE A 301 7.33 13.49 -0.89
C ILE A 301 7.84 14.91 -1.12
N GLY A 302 9.09 15.18 -0.75
CA GLY A 302 9.69 16.48 -1.03
C GLY A 302 10.68 16.96 0.03
N PRO A 303 11.26 18.15 -0.18
CA PRO A 303 12.12 18.78 0.81
C PRO A 303 11.32 19.15 2.06
N ALA A 304 11.98 19.11 3.20
CA ALA A 304 11.43 19.57 4.47
C ALA A 304 11.69 21.07 4.61
N SER A 305 10.67 21.92 4.47
CA SER A 305 10.87 23.36 4.21
C SER A 305 11.60 24.15 5.30
N ASN A 306 11.51 23.73 6.56
CA ASN A 306 12.26 24.36 7.66
C ASN A 306 13.73 23.92 7.76
N HIS A 307 14.18 22.90 7.02
CA HIS A 307 15.53 22.33 7.14
C HIS A 307 16.17 22.10 5.78
N LYS A 308 17.36 22.67 5.57
CA LYS A 308 18.16 22.39 4.36
C LYS A 308 18.62 20.93 4.35
N LYS A 309 18.69 20.35 3.15
CA LYS A 309 19.23 19.00 2.91
C LYS A 309 18.48 17.89 3.68
N LEU A 310 17.18 18.08 3.94
CA LEU A 310 16.27 17.07 4.49
C LEU A 310 15.11 16.84 3.52
N TRP A 311 14.78 15.57 3.27
CA TRP A 311 13.64 15.18 2.45
C TRP A 311 12.77 14.17 3.18
N PHE A 312 11.47 14.20 2.86
CA PHE A 312 10.47 13.27 3.35
C PHE A 312 9.99 12.36 2.21
N ALA A 313 9.78 11.09 2.54
CA ALA A 313 9.27 10.07 1.62
C ALA A 313 8.46 9.02 2.40
N PHE A 314 7.25 9.39 2.83
CA PHE A 314 6.37 8.50 3.60
C PHE A 314 4.90 8.82 3.35
N GLY A 315 3.96 8.14 4.03
CA GLY A 315 2.53 8.46 3.92
C GLY A 315 1.80 7.78 2.75
N HIS A 316 2.45 6.83 2.07
CA HIS A 316 1.91 6.13 0.91
C HIS A 316 0.72 5.19 1.19
N SER A 317 0.23 5.12 2.43
CA SER A 317 -0.87 4.24 2.80
C SER A 317 -0.61 2.78 2.37
N HIS A 318 -1.48 2.18 1.56
CA HIS A 318 -1.32 0.82 1.04
C HIS A 318 -0.49 0.74 -0.26
N GLN A 319 -0.13 1.87 -0.85
CA GLN A 319 0.57 1.97 -2.14
C GLN A 319 2.09 2.09 -2.00
N GLY A 320 2.63 2.01 -0.77
CA GLY A 320 4.07 2.19 -0.53
C GLY A 320 4.96 1.15 -1.22
N PHE A 321 4.46 -0.07 -1.40
CA PHE A 321 5.17 -1.08 -2.19
C PHE A 321 5.19 -0.70 -3.67
N THR A 322 4.02 -0.41 -4.24
CA THR A 322 3.82 -0.02 -5.65
C THR A 322 4.63 1.22 -6.04
N LEU A 323 4.66 2.24 -5.18
CA LEU A 323 5.28 3.53 -5.47
C LEU A 323 6.69 3.71 -4.89
N GLY A 324 7.23 2.70 -4.21
CA GLY A 324 8.56 2.76 -3.60
C GLY A 324 9.64 3.20 -4.59
N PRO A 325 9.79 2.51 -5.74
CA PRO A 325 10.77 2.89 -6.76
C PRO A 325 10.58 4.30 -7.32
N MET A 326 9.34 4.68 -7.70
CA MET A 326 9.06 6.01 -8.23
C MET A 326 9.35 7.12 -7.21
N THR A 327 9.05 6.89 -5.93
CA THR A 327 9.40 7.82 -4.85
C THR A 327 10.91 7.92 -4.69
N GLY A 328 11.63 6.79 -4.76
CA GLY A 328 13.09 6.76 -4.71
C GLY A 328 13.74 7.58 -5.84
N ARG A 329 13.22 7.45 -7.06
CA ARG A 329 13.63 8.26 -8.22
C ARG A 329 13.43 9.75 -7.97
N LEU A 330 12.26 10.17 -7.51
CA LEU A 330 12.00 11.59 -7.23
C LEU A 330 12.93 12.16 -6.15
N VAL A 331 13.21 11.37 -5.11
CA VAL A 331 14.16 11.76 -4.06
C VAL A 331 15.58 11.91 -4.62
N GLU A 332 16.01 10.98 -5.48
CA GLU A 332 17.29 11.05 -6.19
C GLU A 332 17.38 12.32 -7.05
N GLU A 333 16.35 12.57 -7.87
CA GLU A 333 16.29 13.74 -8.74
C GLU A 333 16.40 15.05 -7.92
N MET A 334 15.67 15.16 -6.80
CA MET A 334 15.76 16.32 -5.90
C MET A 334 17.12 16.46 -5.22
N ILE A 335 17.71 15.36 -4.75
CA ILE A 335 19.02 15.34 -4.08
C ILE A 335 20.12 15.82 -5.03
N HIS A 336 20.02 15.46 -6.31
CA HIS A 336 20.98 15.78 -7.36
C HIS A 336 20.61 17.00 -8.21
N GLN A 337 19.50 17.70 -7.87
CA GLN A 337 19.00 18.88 -8.61
C GLN A 337 18.75 18.59 -10.09
N LYS A 338 18.27 17.39 -10.41
CA LYS A 338 17.85 17.01 -11.76
C LYS A 338 16.45 17.54 -12.06
N PRO A 339 16.06 17.66 -13.34
CA PRO A 339 14.67 17.83 -13.71
C PRO A 339 13.80 16.73 -13.11
N LEU A 340 12.69 17.11 -12.49
CA LEU A 340 11.76 16.16 -11.89
C LEU A 340 10.89 15.51 -12.97
N LEU A 341 10.75 14.19 -12.93
CA LEU A 341 9.81 13.50 -13.82
C LEU A 341 8.35 13.89 -13.53
N VAL A 342 8.03 14.10 -12.25
CA VAL A 342 6.68 14.43 -11.77
C VAL A 342 6.72 15.69 -10.91
N ASP A 343 5.71 16.55 -11.04
CA ASP A 343 5.54 17.68 -10.12
C ASP A 343 5.28 17.18 -8.69
N ILE A 344 6.23 17.43 -7.79
CA ILE A 344 6.14 17.02 -6.39
C ILE A 344 5.33 17.98 -5.52
N LYS A 345 4.92 19.16 -6.03
CA LYS A 345 4.17 20.16 -5.26
C LYS A 345 2.89 19.60 -4.61
N PRO A 346 2.06 18.76 -5.27
CA PRO A 346 0.89 18.15 -4.63
C PRO A 346 1.22 17.22 -3.46
N PHE A 347 2.47 16.74 -3.38
CA PHE A 347 2.96 15.78 -2.38
C PHE A 347 3.88 16.43 -1.34
N SER A 348 4.17 17.73 -1.43
CA SER A 348 4.98 18.45 -0.45
C SER A 348 4.36 18.39 0.95
N ALA A 349 5.20 18.36 1.98
CA ALA A 349 4.76 18.49 3.38
C ALA A 349 4.07 19.83 3.65
N ASP A 350 4.39 20.87 2.89
CA ASP A 350 3.87 22.23 3.08
C ASP A 350 2.36 22.34 2.88
N ARG A 351 1.74 21.38 2.23
CA ARG A 351 0.27 21.35 2.11
C ARG A 351 -0.45 21.17 3.46
N PHE A 352 0.30 20.79 4.50
CA PHE A 352 -0.19 20.70 5.89
C PHE A 352 0.35 21.83 6.78
N SER A 353 1.23 22.69 6.26
CA SER A 353 1.68 23.88 6.98
C SER A 353 0.51 24.84 7.13
N LYS A 354 0.41 25.46 8.31
CA LYS A 354 -0.65 26.43 8.63
C LYS A 354 -0.43 27.77 7.95
#